data_AF-A0A4Q3UH58-F1
#
_entry.id   AF-A0A4Q3UH58-F1
#
_cell.length_a   1.000
_cell.length_b   1.000
_cell.length_c   1.000
_cell.angle_alpha   90.00
_cell.angle_beta   90.00
_cell.angle_gamma   90.00
#
_symmetry.space_group_name_H-M   'P 1'
#
loop_
_entity.id
_entity.type
_entity.pdbx_description
1 polymer ?
#
loop_
_entity_poly.entity_id
_entity_poly.type
_entity_poly.pdbx_seq_one_letter_code
_entity_poly.pdbx_strand_id
1 'polypeptide(L)'
;MKRAFTLIELLVVIAIIAILAAILFPVFAQAKFAAKKTATLSNVKQVSTGAFLYQGDNDDFYFLGRYCAQNSSLNSKFSGAAYNGASPLQGCTGGTNNYNVVDDRYWQKFLMPYVKSVQLFENPIRQKDADAWNTYGNIWGAIAFNKGLTGTKNVNLNTGAFFSGGNISSFTGGTQSGIPNPSAAALFIDSLPLNTTPFIPSIVSSTTSSEVTGYPRADREFWAFRLTKMTAAECAQNPQPTREADLSRQPSGGLTVGRADGSAKFMKAGAVIAGSPPGSEYISGGSISQDTCYVGDPLFAGARYSGTVNTSINYPLWGLGQ
;
A
#
# COMPACT_ATOMS: atom_id res chain seq x y z
N MET A 1 -54.69 37.68 -18.93
CA MET A 1 -54.98 36.95 -17.68
C MET A 1 -53.75 36.15 -17.30
N LYS A 2 -53.12 36.42 -16.14
CA LYS A 2 -52.03 35.57 -15.64
C LYS A 2 -52.66 34.36 -14.96
N ARG A 3 -52.35 33.14 -15.42
CA ARG A 3 -52.77 31.90 -14.75
C ARG A 3 -52.02 31.81 -13.42
N ALA A 4 -52.76 31.75 -12.31
CA ALA A 4 -52.17 31.52 -11.00
C ALA A 4 -51.82 30.04 -10.87
N PHE A 5 -50.58 29.74 -10.47
CA PHE A 5 -50.11 28.38 -10.23
C PHE A 5 -50.76 27.86 -8.96
N THR A 6 -51.38 26.67 -9.02
CA THR A 6 -52.07 26.10 -7.86
C THR A 6 -51.11 25.32 -6.97
N LEU A 7 -51.42 25.26 -5.67
CA LEU A 7 -50.66 24.48 -4.69
C LEU A 7 -50.61 22.99 -5.05
N ILE A 8 -51.67 22.45 -5.66
CA ILE A 8 -51.77 21.05 -6.09
C ILE A 8 -50.82 20.78 -7.26
N GLU A 9 -50.74 21.67 -8.25
CA GLU A 9 -49.79 21.54 -9.36
C GLU A 9 -48.34 21.51 -8.86
N LEU A 10 -48.01 22.36 -7.89
CA LEU A 10 -46.68 22.36 -7.27
C LEU A 10 -46.41 21.05 -6.53
N LEU A 11 -47.40 20.56 -5.76
CA LEU A 11 -47.27 19.36 -4.96
C LEU A 11 -47.07 18.09 -5.82
N VAL A 12 -47.82 17.98 -6.92
CA VAL A 12 -47.66 16.85 -7.85
C VAL A 12 -46.27 16.87 -8.50
N VAL A 13 -45.76 18.04 -8.87
CA VAL A 13 -44.43 18.16 -9.49
C VAL A 13 -43.32 17.74 -8.52
N ILE A 14 -43.35 18.22 -7.26
CA ILE A 14 -42.34 17.79 -6.28
C ILE A 14 -42.44 16.30 -5.96
N ALA A 15 -43.64 15.72 -5.96
CA ALA A 15 -43.84 14.29 -5.75
C ALA A 15 -43.23 13.46 -6.88
N ILE A 16 -43.44 13.87 -8.14
CA ILE A 16 -42.82 13.22 -9.30
C ILE A 16 -41.28 13.33 -9.23
N ILE A 17 -40.75 14.53 -8.95
CA ILE A 17 -39.30 14.74 -8.80
C ILE A 17 -38.74 13.85 -7.67
N ALA A 18 -39.44 13.75 -6.55
CA ALA A 18 -39.01 12.91 -5.42
C ALA A 18 -38.94 11.43 -5.80
N ILE A 19 -39.92 10.90 -6.54
CA ILE A 19 -39.92 9.50 -7.01
C ILE A 19 -38.76 9.25 -7.99
N LEU A 20 -38.57 10.15 -8.96
CA LEU A 20 -37.47 10.03 -9.93
C LEU A 20 -36.11 10.10 -9.23
N ALA A 21 -35.95 11.02 -8.29
CA ALA A 21 -34.73 11.19 -7.52
C ALA A 21 -34.43 9.95 -6.64
N ALA A 22 -35.46 9.36 -6.01
CA ALA A 22 -35.32 8.17 -5.17
C ALA A 22 -34.76 6.95 -5.93
N ILE A 23 -35.09 6.80 -7.22
CA ILE A 23 -34.55 5.72 -8.07
C ILE A 23 -33.18 6.11 -8.63
N LEU A 24 -32.99 7.38 -8.99
CA LEU A 24 -31.78 7.85 -9.64
C LEU A 24 -30.56 7.89 -8.69
N PHE A 25 -30.74 8.35 -7.45
CA PHE A 25 -29.64 8.49 -6.49
C PHE A 25 -28.87 7.19 -6.17
N PRO A 26 -29.51 6.04 -5.86
CA PRO A 26 -28.77 4.81 -5.58
C PRO A 26 -27.99 4.32 -6.80
N VAL A 27 -28.58 4.40 -8.00
CA VAL A 27 -27.91 4.01 -9.25
C VAL A 27 -26.73 4.93 -9.55
N PHE A 28 -26.92 6.24 -9.38
CA PHE A 28 -25.85 7.22 -9.59
C PHE A 28 -24.70 7.03 -8.60
N ALA A 29 -24.98 6.72 -7.34
CA ALA A 29 -23.95 6.44 -6.34
C ALA A 29 -23.12 5.20 -6.72
N GLN A 30 -23.77 4.11 -7.17
CA GLN A 30 -23.08 2.91 -7.65
C GLN A 30 -22.23 3.18 -8.90
N ALA A 31 -22.78 3.93 -9.87
CA ALA A 31 -22.05 4.30 -11.09
C ALA A 31 -20.82 5.16 -10.79
N LYS A 32 -20.96 6.18 -9.92
CA LYS A 32 -19.86 7.02 -9.45
C LYS A 32 -18.78 6.19 -8.74
N PHE A 33 -19.19 5.21 -7.93
CA PHE A 33 -18.27 4.31 -7.24
C PHE A 33 -17.51 3.40 -8.21
N ALA A 34 -18.20 2.83 -9.21
CA ALA A 34 -17.56 2.05 -10.28
C ALA A 34 -16.55 2.89 -11.09
N ALA A 35 -16.88 4.15 -11.41
CA ALA A 35 -15.97 5.06 -12.09
C ALA A 35 -14.70 5.32 -11.24
N LYS A 36 -14.85 5.51 -9.93
CA LYS A 36 -13.71 5.65 -9.01
C LYS A 36 -12.82 4.40 -8.99
N LYS A 37 -13.40 3.19 -9.00
CA LYS A 37 -12.64 1.93 -9.11
C LYS A 37 -11.81 1.86 -10.39
N THR A 38 -12.40 2.20 -11.53
CA THR A 38 -11.70 2.23 -12.82
C THR A 38 -10.58 3.27 -12.81
N ALA A 39 -10.82 4.44 -12.21
CA ALA A 39 -9.79 5.46 -12.04
C ALA A 39 -8.62 4.97 -11.16
N THR A 40 -8.89 4.30 -10.04
CA THR A 40 -7.83 3.71 -9.20
C THR A 40 -7.00 2.68 -9.98
N LEU A 41 -7.63 1.82 -10.78
CA LEU A 41 -6.92 0.87 -11.64
C LEU A 41 -6.02 1.58 -12.67
N SER A 42 -6.53 2.61 -13.32
CA SER A 42 -5.75 3.42 -14.27
C SER A 42 -4.57 4.12 -13.59
N ASN A 43 -4.79 4.71 -12.41
CA ASN A 43 -3.76 5.35 -11.60
C ASN A 43 -2.64 4.37 -11.24
N VAL A 44 -2.99 3.20 -10.69
CA VAL A 44 -2.02 2.15 -10.34
C VAL A 44 -1.27 1.66 -11.58
N LYS A 45 -1.95 1.46 -12.73
CA LYS A 45 -1.29 1.09 -13.99
C LYS A 45 -0.26 2.13 -14.43
N GLN A 46 -0.60 3.42 -14.37
CA GLN A 46 0.31 4.50 -14.73
C GLN A 46 1.51 4.56 -13.79
N VAL A 47 1.29 4.41 -12.48
CA VAL A 47 2.36 4.35 -11.47
C VAL A 47 3.26 3.13 -11.68
N SER A 48 2.70 1.94 -11.89
CA SER A 48 3.42 0.72 -12.25
C SER A 48 4.25 0.89 -13.52
N THR A 49 3.67 1.48 -14.55
CA THR A 49 4.38 1.74 -15.81
C THR A 49 5.51 2.73 -15.60
N GLY A 50 5.29 3.78 -14.80
CA GLY A 50 6.34 4.73 -14.42
C GLY A 50 7.49 4.06 -13.66
N ALA A 51 7.20 3.11 -12.78
CA ALA A 51 8.23 2.31 -12.12
C ALA A 51 8.99 1.40 -13.09
N PHE A 52 8.30 0.77 -14.04
CA PHE A 52 8.93 -0.04 -15.08
C PHE A 52 9.87 0.80 -15.97
N LEU A 53 9.47 2.01 -16.33
CA LEU A 53 10.33 2.95 -17.06
C LEU A 53 11.52 3.41 -16.20
N TYR A 54 11.29 3.70 -14.91
CA TYR A 54 12.37 4.06 -13.98
C TYR A 54 13.47 3.01 -13.96
N GLN A 55 13.10 1.73 -13.86
CA GLN A 55 14.07 0.61 -13.83
C GLN A 55 14.90 0.56 -15.12
N GLY A 56 14.27 0.80 -16.28
CA GLY A 56 14.97 0.87 -17.56
C GLY A 56 16.06 1.94 -17.62
N ASP A 57 15.86 3.06 -16.92
CA ASP A 57 16.83 4.17 -16.86
C ASP A 57 17.83 4.04 -15.68
N ASN A 58 17.63 3.07 -14.77
CA ASN A 58 18.40 2.92 -13.52
C ASN A 58 19.03 1.53 -13.38
N ASP A 59 19.54 0.95 -14.48
CA ASP A 59 20.21 -0.35 -14.48
C ASP A 59 19.39 -1.45 -13.80
N ASP A 60 18.08 -1.47 -14.06
CA ASP A 60 17.11 -2.44 -13.54
C ASP A 60 16.81 -2.34 -12.03
N PHE A 61 17.35 -1.32 -11.35
CA PHE A 61 17.07 -1.07 -9.94
C PHE A 61 15.74 -0.35 -9.72
N TYR A 62 15.04 -0.77 -8.67
CA TYR A 62 13.91 -0.02 -8.15
C TYR A 62 14.37 1.26 -7.45
N PHE A 63 13.47 2.23 -7.41
CA PHE A 63 13.64 3.43 -6.60
C PHE A 63 13.80 3.07 -5.12
N LEU A 64 14.60 3.88 -4.43
CA LEU A 64 14.82 3.72 -3.00
C LEU A 64 13.56 4.14 -2.23
N GLY A 65 13.24 3.37 -1.19
CA GLY A 65 12.22 3.79 -0.22
C GLY A 65 12.68 4.99 0.62
N ARG A 66 13.99 5.20 0.79
CA ARG A 66 14.56 6.20 1.71
C ARG A 66 15.65 7.05 1.06
N TYR A 67 15.44 8.36 0.90
CA TYR A 67 16.43 9.32 0.35
C TYR A 67 16.06 10.81 0.55
N CYS A 68 16.75 11.58 1.39
CA CYS A 68 16.44 13.01 1.57
C CYS A 68 17.22 13.88 0.59
N ALA A 69 16.50 14.60 -0.29
CA ALA A 69 17.06 15.68 -1.09
C ALA A 69 16.28 16.97 -0.90
N GLN A 70 16.97 18.10 -0.92
CA GLN A 70 16.32 19.41 -0.92
C GLN A 70 15.32 19.51 -2.10
N ASN A 71 14.18 20.15 -1.89
CA ASN A 71 13.12 20.30 -2.90
C ASN A 71 12.53 18.97 -3.43
N SER A 72 12.65 17.88 -2.66
CA SER A 72 12.10 16.57 -3.02
C SER A 72 10.62 16.39 -2.69
N SER A 73 10.02 17.23 -1.84
CA SER A 73 8.59 17.11 -1.48
C SER A 73 7.68 17.24 -2.70
N LEU A 74 6.62 16.42 -2.74
CA LEU A 74 5.55 16.56 -3.74
C LEU A 74 4.61 17.71 -3.43
N ASN A 75 4.58 18.18 -2.18
CA ASN A 75 3.86 19.39 -1.80
C ASN A 75 4.80 20.59 -1.86
N SER A 76 4.55 21.50 -2.79
CA SER A 76 5.38 22.69 -3.03
C SER A 76 5.51 23.61 -1.82
N LYS A 77 4.55 23.58 -0.87
CA LYS A 77 4.62 24.30 0.42
C LYS A 77 5.89 23.97 1.21
N PHE A 78 6.38 22.73 1.07
CA PHE A 78 7.53 22.20 1.80
C PHE A 78 8.79 22.14 0.93
N SER A 79 8.78 22.73 -0.27
CA SER A 79 9.97 22.80 -1.12
C SER A 79 11.00 23.74 -0.47
N GLY A 80 12.02 23.16 0.15
CA GLY A 80 13.11 23.91 0.80
C GLY A 80 12.84 24.28 2.26
N ALA A 81 11.77 23.76 2.87
CA ALA A 81 11.54 23.91 4.31
C ALA A 81 12.62 23.17 5.13
N ALA A 82 12.89 23.67 6.33
CA ALA A 82 13.80 23.04 7.29
C ALA A 82 13.15 21.79 7.90
N TYR A 83 13.99 20.86 8.38
CA TYR A 83 13.52 19.70 9.13
C TYR A 83 12.77 20.14 10.39
N ASN A 84 11.57 19.60 10.57
CA ASN A 84 10.73 19.81 11.74
C ASN A 84 10.76 18.50 12.53
N GLY A 85 11.30 18.50 13.76
CA GLY A 85 11.43 17.29 14.58
C GLY A 85 10.12 16.56 14.93
N ALA A 86 8.96 17.17 14.70
CA ALA A 86 7.63 16.55 14.85
C ALA A 86 7.19 15.80 13.58
N SER A 87 7.82 16.03 12.43
CA SER A 87 7.62 15.23 11.23
C SER A 87 8.85 15.25 10.32
N PRO A 88 9.54 14.11 10.14
CA PRO A 88 10.73 14.00 9.29
C PRO A 88 10.47 14.23 7.79
N LEU A 89 9.26 14.68 7.46
CA LEU A 89 8.66 14.74 6.15
C LEU A 89 8.62 16.21 5.61
N GLN A 90 8.85 17.21 6.46
CA GLN A 90 8.69 18.60 6.03
C GLN A 90 9.93 19.21 5.36
N GLY A 91 11.12 18.62 5.47
CA GLY A 91 12.33 19.28 5.01
C GLY A 91 13.61 18.44 5.09
N CYS A 92 14.63 18.84 4.31
CA CYS A 92 15.94 18.16 4.26
C CYS A 92 17.09 19.03 4.80
N THR A 93 16.80 20.12 5.52
CA THR A 93 17.80 21.10 5.97
C THR A 93 17.85 21.18 7.49
N GLY A 94 19.02 20.93 8.09
CA GLY A 94 19.34 21.19 9.51
C GLY A 94 19.15 20.03 10.49
N GLY A 95 20.26 19.44 10.99
CA GLY A 95 20.31 18.53 12.14
C GLY A 95 21.40 17.46 12.04
N THR A 96 22.43 17.52 12.90
CA THR A 96 23.64 16.69 12.81
C THR A 96 23.51 15.26 13.33
N ASN A 97 22.42 14.84 14.00
CA ASN A 97 22.41 13.55 14.69
C ASN A 97 21.04 12.85 14.77
N ASN A 98 20.22 12.85 13.71
CA ASN A 98 19.16 11.85 13.55
C ASN A 98 18.66 11.84 12.10
N TYR A 99 19.11 10.83 11.35
CA TYR A 99 18.43 10.26 10.18
C TYR A 99 17.74 11.28 9.24
N ASN A 100 18.54 11.90 8.37
CA ASN A 100 18.11 12.59 7.15
C ASN A 100 17.48 11.59 6.15
N VAL A 101 16.39 10.98 6.58
CA VAL A 101 15.73 9.86 5.94
C VAL A 101 14.39 10.39 5.48
N VAL A 102 14.26 10.55 4.17
CA VAL A 102 12.95 10.41 3.54
C VAL A 102 12.43 9.08 4.01
N ASP A 103 11.33 9.12 4.74
CA ASP A 103 10.65 7.90 5.08
C ASP A 103 10.25 7.19 3.78
N ASP A 104 9.81 5.95 3.88
CA ASP A 104 9.18 5.16 2.81
C ASP A 104 7.98 5.83 2.09
N ARG A 105 7.81 7.14 2.19
CA ARG A 105 6.65 7.94 1.84
C ARG A 105 6.91 8.93 0.72
N TYR A 106 8.14 8.97 0.17
CA TYR A 106 8.51 9.82 -0.98
C TYR A 106 8.94 9.02 -2.21
N TRP A 107 8.78 7.70 -2.20
CA TRP A 107 9.07 6.87 -3.36
C TRP A 107 8.38 7.40 -4.64
N GLN A 108 7.22 8.02 -4.49
CA GLN A 108 6.45 8.66 -5.55
C GLN A 108 7.25 9.73 -6.30
N LYS A 109 8.18 10.43 -5.62
CA LYS A 109 9.02 11.46 -6.23
C LYS A 109 9.93 10.90 -7.31
N PHE A 110 10.52 9.72 -7.08
CA PHE A 110 11.38 9.06 -8.06
C PHE A 110 10.63 8.74 -9.35
N LEU A 111 9.31 8.56 -9.26
CA LEU A 111 8.48 8.29 -10.41
C LEU A 111 7.96 9.56 -11.11
N MET A 112 8.07 10.74 -10.51
CA MET A 112 7.57 12.00 -11.11
C MET A 112 8.13 12.34 -12.50
N PRO A 113 9.39 12.00 -12.86
CA PRO A 113 9.86 12.17 -14.23
C PRO A 113 9.03 11.37 -15.25
N TYR A 114 8.48 10.24 -14.85
CA TYR A 114 7.67 9.33 -15.69
C TYR A 114 6.16 9.53 -15.48
N VAL A 115 5.76 10.00 -14.30
CA VAL A 115 4.38 10.21 -13.85
C VAL A 115 4.17 11.70 -13.63
N LYS A 116 3.66 12.41 -14.65
CA LYS A 116 3.61 13.88 -14.68
C LYS A 116 2.55 14.53 -13.76
N SER A 117 1.89 13.75 -12.91
CA SER A 117 0.77 14.21 -12.09
C SER A 117 0.78 13.57 -10.71
N VAL A 118 0.70 14.40 -9.67
CA VAL A 118 0.67 13.96 -8.26
C VAL A 118 -0.64 13.23 -7.94
N GLN A 119 -1.74 13.61 -8.61
CA GLN A 119 -3.07 13.03 -8.43
C GLN A 119 -3.11 11.54 -8.82
N LEU A 120 -2.15 11.05 -9.61
CA LEU A 120 -2.03 9.63 -9.96
C LEU A 120 -1.64 8.76 -8.75
N PHE A 121 -1.05 9.34 -7.72
CA PHE A 121 -0.75 8.62 -6.47
C PHE A 121 -1.92 8.60 -5.48
N GLU A 122 -3.00 9.33 -5.78
CA GLU A 122 -4.21 9.35 -4.96
C GLU A 122 -5.13 8.18 -5.33
N ASN A 123 -5.98 7.79 -4.38
CA ASN A 123 -6.99 6.76 -4.59
C ASN A 123 -8.40 7.39 -4.56
N PRO A 124 -9.07 7.57 -5.72
CA PRO A 124 -10.38 8.21 -5.81
C PRO A 124 -11.50 7.56 -4.98
N ILE A 125 -11.33 6.29 -4.59
CA ILE A 125 -12.27 5.56 -3.74
C ILE A 125 -12.21 6.08 -2.30
N ARG A 126 -11.05 6.57 -1.85
CA ARG A 126 -10.81 7.08 -0.50
C ARG A 126 -10.79 8.60 -0.49
N GLN A 127 -11.06 9.18 0.67
CA GLN A 127 -10.86 10.61 0.87
C GLN A 127 -9.36 10.87 1.07
N LYS A 128 -8.82 11.88 0.39
CA LYS A 128 -7.47 12.35 0.63
C LYS A 128 -7.36 12.85 2.07
N ASP A 129 -6.35 12.39 2.79
CA ASP A 129 -6.00 12.93 4.09
C ASP A 129 -5.41 14.34 3.92
N ALA A 130 -6.27 15.34 4.14
CA ALA A 130 -5.91 16.73 3.98
C ALA A 130 -4.90 17.18 5.05
N ASP A 131 -5.04 16.69 6.28
CA ASP A 131 -4.15 17.04 7.38
C ASP A 131 -2.76 16.52 7.11
N ALA A 132 -2.66 15.28 6.63
CA ALA A 132 -1.37 14.73 6.29
C ALA A 132 -0.71 15.39 5.07
N TRP A 133 -1.48 15.76 4.06
CA TRP A 133 -0.96 16.54 2.94
C TRP A 133 -0.48 17.93 3.39
N ASN A 134 -1.28 18.63 4.19
CA ASN A 134 -1.04 20.02 4.59
C ASN A 134 0.01 20.17 5.69
N THR A 135 0.15 19.14 6.53
CA THR A 135 1.08 19.09 7.66
C THR A 135 2.36 18.37 7.26
N TYR A 136 2.30 17.26 6.54
CA TYR A 136 3.48 16.41 6.30
C TYR A 136 3.91 16.34 4.83
N GLY A 137 3.11 16.88 3.90
CA GLY A 137 3.48 16.94 2.48
C GLY A 137 3.40 15.61 1.75
N ASN A 138 2.71 14.61 2.29
CA ASN A 138 2.65 13.27 1.74
C ASN A 138 1.21 12.77 1.54
N ILE A 139 1.07 11.72 0.72
CA ILE A 139 -0.22 11.14 0.35
C ILE A 139 -0.40 9.84 1.15
N TRP A 140 -1.32 9.85 2.12
CA TRP A 140 -1.61 8.68 2.96
C TRP A 140 -2.80 7.88 2.44
N GLY A 141 -2.78 6.57 2.72
CA GLY A 141 -3.92 5.67 2.49
C GLY A 141 -4.35 5.54 1.03
N ALA A 142 -3.44 5.72 0.08
CA ALA A 142 -3.75 5.72 -1.35
C ALA A 142 -3.16 4.51 -2.09
N ILE A 143 -1.89 4.60 -2.47
CA ILE A 143 -1.10 3.53 -3.12
C ILE A 143 0.10 3.23 -2.24
N ALA A 144 0.34 1.96 -1.98
CA ALA A 144 1.48 1.47 -1.23
C ALA A 144 2.41 0.66 -2.13
N PHE A 145 3.72 0.60 -1.81
CA PHE A 145 4.73 -0.11 -2.59
C PHE A 145 5.44 -1.20 -1.78
N ASN A 146 5.84 -2.27 -2.45
CA ASN A 146 6.35 -3.49 -1.84
C ASN A 146 7.87 -3.41 -1.62
N LYS A 147 8.27 -3.10 -0.39
CA LYS A 147 9.69 -2.98 -0.03
C LYS A 147 10.45 -4.29 -0.07
N GLY A 148 9.76 -5.43 0.06
CA GLY A 148 10.37 -6.76 -0.04
C GLY A 148 10.99 -6.98 -1.42
N LEU A 149 10.45 -6.33 -2.46
CA LEU A 149 10.95 -6.38 -3.83
C LEU A 149 11.86 -5.21 -4.18
N THR A 150 11.55 -3.99 -3.71
CA THR A 150 12.33 -2.81 -4.13
C THR A 150 13.66 -2.66 -3.41
N GLY A 151 13.79 -3.24 -2.21
CA GLY A 151 15.03 -3.15 -1.42
C GLY A 151 15.26 -1.76 -0.85
N THR A 152 15.06 -1.59 0.45
CA THR A 152 15.47 -0.36 1.14
C THR A 152 16.68 -0.64 2.01
N LYS A 153 17.90 -0.45 1.48
CA LYS A 153 19.10 -0.37 2.32
C LYS A 153 18.91 0.78 3.33
N ASN A 154 19.31 0.60 4.59
CA ASN A 154 19.20 1.58 5.68
C ASN A 154 17.78 1.88 6.20
N VAL A 155 16.97 0.86 6.47
CA VAL A 155 15.88 1.02 7.45
C VAL A 155 16.45 1.08 8.87
N ASN A 156 17.00 2.23 9.26
CA ASN A 156 17.12 2.50 10.70
C ASN A 156 15.69 2.63 11.26
N LEU A 157 15.26 1.62 12.01
CA LEU A 157 14.02 1.59 12.76
C LEU A 157 14.26 2.23 14.14
N ASN A 158 14.77 3.48 14.17
CA ASN A 158 15.06 4.19 15.42
C ASN A 158 13.77 4.73 16.09
N THR A 159 12.77 3.86 16.20
CA THR A 159 11.59 4.02 17.03
C THR A 159 11.73 3.03 18.19
N GLY A 160 12.57 3.35 19.17
CA GLY A 160 12.58 2.75 20.52
C GLY A 160 12.84 1.25 20.62
N ALA A 161 13.90 0.88 21.36
CA ALA A 161 14.14 -0.43 22.00
C ALA A 161 14.18 -1.73 21.16
N PHE A 162 13.73 -1.78 19.89
CA PHE A 162 13.52 -3.07 19.21
C PHE A 162 14.47 -3.38 18.05
N PHE A 163 15.18 -2.42 17.46
CA PHE A 163 16.10 -2.67 16.36
C PHE A 163 17.35 -1.78 16.45
N SER A 164 18.44 -2.33 16.98
CA SER A 164 19.75 -1.70 16.96
C SER A 164 20.34 -1.80 15.54
N GLY A 165 20.09 -0.80 14.69
CA GLY A 165 20.94 -0.49 13.52
C GLY A 165 21.09 -1.52 12.39
N GLY A 166 20.19 -2.48 12.21
CA GLY A 166 20.27 -3.48 11.13
C GLY A 166 19.76 -2.99 9.77
N ASN A 167 20.47 -3.29 8.68
CA ASN A 167 20.06 -3.10 7.29
C ASN A 167 19.08 -4.21 6.87
N ILE A 168 17.96 -3.87 6.22
CA ILE A 168 17.11 -4.88 5.56
C ILE A 168 17.37 -4.84 4.06
N SER A 169 17.92 -5.91 3.51
CA SER A 169 18.16 -6.07 2.07
C SER A 169 16.99 -6.84 1.45
N SER A 170 16.51 -6.42 0.28
CA SER A 170 15.49 -7.20 -0.44
C SER A 170 16.05 -8.54 -0.87
N PHE A 171 15.23 -9.58 -0.83
CA PHE A 171 15.59 -10.90 -1.34
C PHE A 171 15.93 -10.91 -2.84
N THR A 172 15.49 -9.91 -3.61
CA THR A 172 15.81 -9.74 -5.04
C THR A 172 16.96 -8.76 -5.28
N GLY A 173 17.57 -8.25 -4.20
CA GLY A 173 18.59 -7.20 -4.28
C GLY A 173 18.05 -5.82 -4.71
N GLY A 174 16.73 -5.66 -4.84
CA GLY A 174 16.11 -4.41 -5.29
C GLY A 174 16.12 -4.22 -6.81
N THR A 175 16.19 -5.31 -7.58
CA THR A 175 16.20 -5.28 -9.06
C THR A 175 15.00 -6.03 -9.64
N GLN A 176 14.60 -5.69 -10.88
CA GLN A 176 13.53 -6.42 -11.57
C GLN A 176 13.97 -7.84 -11.95
N SER A 177 15.18 -7.98 -12.44
CA SER A 177 15.81 -9.24 -12.88
C SER A 177 16.00 -10.22 -11.72
N GLY A 178 16.13 -9.71 -10.50
CA GLY A 178 16.10 -10.51 -9.28
C GLY A 178 14.72 -11.08 -8.93
N ILE A 179 13.63 -10.63 -9.58
CA ILE A 179 12.27 -11.15 -9.37
C ILE A 179 12.05 -12.35 -10.29
N PRO A 180 11.84 -13.57 -9.75
CA PRO A 180 11.60 -14.77 -10.56
C PRO A 180 10.42 -14.65 -11.53
N ASN A 181 9.32 -14.03 -11.09
CA ASN A 181 8.13 -13.82 -11.92
C ASN A 181 7.61 -12.37 -11.81
N PRO A 182 8.13 -11.44 -12.62
CA PRO A 182 7.72 -10.03 -12.58
C PRO A 182 6.24 -9.81 -12.90
N SER A 183 5.66 -10.68 -13.73
CA SER A 183 4.24 -10.63 -14.12
C SER A 183 3.29 -11.13 -13.01
N ALA A 184 3.82 -11.75 -11.96
CA ALA A 184 3.08 -12.14 -10.77
C ALA A 184 3.38 -11.23 -9.58
N ALA A 185 4.55 -10.58 -9.52
CA ALA A 185 5.01 -9.81 -8.37
C ALA A 185 4.26 -8.46 -8.21
N ALA A 186 3.59 -8.28 -7.08
CA ALA A 186 2.90 -7.08 -6.66
C ALA A 186 3.91 -6.04 -6.18
N LEU A 187 4.20 -5.07 -7.04
CA LEU A 187 5.03 -3.93 -6.71
C LEU A 187 4.22 -2.84 -5.98
N PHE A 188 2.98 -2.61 -6.41
CA PHE A 188 2.06 -1.65 -5.80
C PHE A 188 0.74 -2.29 -5.45
N ILE A 189 0.12 -1.78 -4.39
CA ILE A 189 -1.21 -2.20 -3.95
C ILE A 189 -2.01 -0.94 -3.59
N ASP A 190 -3.23 -0.84 -4.10
CA ASP A 190 -4.13 0.24 -3.71
C ASP A 190 -4.81 -0.04 -2.36
N SER A 191 -5.40 1.02 -1.82
CA SER A 191 -6.59 0.91 -0.97
C SER A 191 -6.38 0.21 0.37
N LEU A 192 -5.17 0.20 0.90
CA LEU A 192 -4.95 -0.17 2.31
C LEU A 192 -5.46 0.96 3.23
N PRO A 193 -6.35 0.68 4.21
CA PRO A 193 -6.47 1.57 5.35
C PRO A 193 -5.14 1.46 6.10
N LEU A 194 -4.62 2.59 6.58
CA LEU A 194 -3.35 2.71 7.31
C LEU A 194 -2.13 2.79 6.38
N ASN A 195 -1.36 3.88 6.53
CA ASN A 195 0.05 3.96 6.91
C ASN A 195 1.06 2.88 6.50
N THR A 196 0.74 2.02 5.55
CA THR A 196 1.37 0.70 5.44
C THR A 196 1.97 0.51 4.06
N THR A 197 3.28 0.29 4.04
CA THR A 197 3.99 -0.24 2.87
C THR A 197 3.85 -1.75 2.88
N PRO A 198 3.47 -2.44 1.78
CA PRO A 198 3.35 -3.88 1.74
C PRO A 198 4.53 -4.55 2.43
N PHE A 199 4.17 -5.23 3.50
CA PHE A 199 4.99 -5.49 4.66
C PHE A 199 6.08 -6.49 4.30
N ILE A 200 7.27 -6.28 4.86
CA ILE A 200 8.39 -7.21 4.76
C ILE A 200 8.33 -8.18 5.95
N PRO A 201 8.35 -9.51 5.74
CA PRO A 201 8.83 -10.45 6.74
C PRO A 201 10.37 -10.39 6.77
N SER A 202 10.93 -10.13 7.94
CA SER A 202 12.39 -10.18 8.14
C SER A 202 12.75 -11.47 8.85
N ILE A 203 13.73 -12.22 8.32
CA ILE A 203 14.23 -13.45 8.94
C ILE A 203 15.56 -13.14 9.62
N VAL A 204 15.57 -12.78 10.92
CA VAL A 204 16.72 -12.96 11.84
C VAL A 204 16.23 -12.89 13.30
N SER A 205 16.66 -13.85 14.13
CA SER A 205 16.53 -13.86 15.60
C SER A 205 17.85 -13.68 16.36
N SER A 206 18.99 -13.44 15.69
CA SER A 206 20.28 -13.25 16.36
C SER A 206 20.69 -11.78 16.42
N THR A 207 21.03 -11.34 17.63
CA THR A 207 21.39 -9.98 18.03
C THR A 207 22.76 -9.49 17.54
N THR A 208 23.34 -10.12 16.49
CA THR A 208 24.76 -9.90 16.11
C THR A 208 25.00 -9.62 14.63
N SER A 209 24.02 -9.77 13.72
CA SER A 209 24.18 -9.44 12.29
C SER A 209 23.47 -8.13 11.94
N SER A 210 24.22 -7.17 11.40
CA SER A 210 23.74 -5.86 10.95
C SER A 210 23.05 -5.88 9.59
N GLU A 211 22.75 -7.04 9.00
CA GLU A 211 22.05 -7.19 7.72
C GLU A 211 21.05 -8.35 7.76
N VAL A 212 19.82 -8.10 7.33
CA VAL A 212 18.69 -9.04 7.34
C VAL A 212 18.04 -9.08 5.96
N THR A 213 17.66 -10.26 5.48
CA THR A 213 16.91 -10.36 4.22
C THR A 213 15.42 -10.16 4.45
N GLY A 214 14.84 -9.26 3.66
CA GLY A 214 13.42 -8.94 3.62
C GLY A 214 12.74 -9.56 2.41
N TYR A 215 11.62 -10.23 2.66
CA TYR A 215 10.77 -10.85 1.64
C TYR A 215 9.47 -10.05 1.45
N PRO A 216 8.56 -10.41 0.54
CA PRO A 216 7.21 -9.83 0.47
C PRO A 216 6.24 -10.71 1.27
N ARG A 217 5.43 -10.14 2.16
CA ARG A 217 4.46 -10.91 2.97
C ARG A 217 3.40 -11.57 2.09
N ALA A 218 3.36 -12.91 2.09
CA ALA A 218 2.44 -13.71 1.29
C ALA A 218 1.42 -14.51 2.10
N ASP A 219 1.59 -14.63 3.41
CA ASP A 219 0.78 -15.48 4.29
C ASP A 219 -0.71 -15.10 4.29
N ARG A 220 -1.55 -16.13 4.17
CA ARG A 220 -3.00 -16.04 3.99
C ARG A 220 -3.68 -15.35 5.15
N GLU A 221 -3.26 -15.63 6.37
CA GLU A 221 -3.86 -15.13 7.60
C GLU A 221 -3.77 -13.59 7.66
N PHE A 222 -2.61 -13.04 7.31
CA PHE A 222 -2.41 -11.61 7.18
C PHE A 222 -3.35 -10.98 6.13
N TRP A 223 -3.40 -11.55 4.92
CA TRP A 223 -4.24 -11.00 3.85
C TRP A 223 -5.73 -11.16 4.11
N ALA A 224 -6.14 -12.26 4.76
CA ALA A 224 -7.50 -12.45 5.20
C ALA A 224 -7.90 -11.37 6.22
N PHE A 225 -7.08 -11.14 7.25
CA PHE A 225 -7.34 -10.08 8.23
C PHE A 225 -7.46 -8.69 7.59
N ARG A 226 -6.65 -8.38 6.58
CA ARG A 226 -6.71 -7.06 5.91
C ARG A 226 -7.90 -6.89 4.96
N LEU A 227 -8.41 -7.97 4.38
CA LEU A 227 -9.37 -7.91 3.28
C LEU A 227 -10.78 -8.39 3.64
N THR A 228 -10.94 -9.16 4.72
CA THR A 228 -12.21 -9.77 5.10
C THR A 228 -12.65 -9.32 6.47
N LYS A 229 -13.85 -9.74 6.86
CA LYS A 229 -14.43 -9.47 8.18
C LYS A 229 -13.74 -10.27 9.31
N MET A 230 -12.64 -10.97 9.01
CA MET A 230 -11.87 -11.71 10.00
C MET A 230 -11.45 -10.80 11.15
N THR A 231 -11.72 -11.27 12.37
CA THR A 231 -11.33 -10.61 13.62
C THR A 231 -9.89 -10.94 13.98
N ALA A 232 -9.33 -10.15 14.89
CA ALA A 232 -8.01 -10.40 15.47
C ALA A 232 -7.92 -11.80 16.12
N ALA A 233 -8.95 -12.18 16.90
CA ALA A 233 -9.00 -13.46 17.58
C ALA A 233 -9.09 -14.64 16.60
N GLU A 234 -9.90 -14.52 15.55
CA GLU A 234 -9.98 -15.53 14.49
C GLU A 234 -8.65 -15.65 13.75
N CYS A 235 -7.98 -14.55 13.44
CA CYS A 235 -6.72 -14.63 12.74
C CYS A 235 -5.59 -15.26 13.59
N ALA A 236 -5.65 -15.13 14.92
CA ALA A 236 -4.72 -15.79 15.84
C ALA A 236 -5.01 -17.28 16.08
N GLN A 237 -6.24 -17.75 15.88
CA GLN A 237 -6.70 -19.09 16.30
C GLN A 237 -7.30 -19.95 15.16
N ASN A 238 -7.70 -19.34 14.06
CA ASN A 238 -8.47 -19.94 12.98
C ASN A 238 -7.75 -19.74 11.62
N PRO A 239 -7.02 -20.76 11.12
CA PRO A 239 -6.31 -20.66 9.84
C PRO A 239 -7.23 -20.76 8.60
N GLN A 240 -8.55 -20.93 8.78
CA GLN A 240 -9.53 -21.01 7.69
C GLN A 240 -10.37 -19.71 7.63
N PRO A 241 -9.96 -18.71 6.84
CA PRO A 241 -10.57 -17.39 6.87
C PRO A 241 -11.98 -17.37 6.26
N THR A 242 -12.83 -16.52 6.81
CA THR A 242 -14.06 -16.09 6.14
C THR A 242 -13.69 -15.42 4.82
N ARG A 243 -14.42 -15.74 3.74
CA ARG A 243 -14.14 -15.21 2.38
C ARG A 243 -14.88 -13.90 2.07
N GLU A 244 -15.72 -13.42 2.99
CA GLU A 244 -16.52 -12.23 2.77
C GLU A 244 -15.67 -10.97 2.95
N ALA A 245 -15.58 -10.16 1.90
CA ALA A 245 -14.82 -8.92 1.94
C ALA A 245 -15.38 -7.95 2.99
N ASP A 246 -14.50 -7.30 3.75
CA ASP A 246 -14.88 -6.20 4.62
C ASP A 246 -14.82 -4.89 3.83
N LEU A 247 -15.98 -4.38 3.41
CA LEU A 247 -16.06 -3.14 2.65
C LEU A 247 -15.71 -1.88 3.46
N SER A 248 -15.65 -1.96 4.79
CA SER A 248 -15.17 -0.86 5.63
C SER A 248 -13.64 -0.75 5.60
N ARG A 249 -12.95 -1.89 5.62
CA ARG A 249 -11.49 -1.97 5.45
C ARG A 249 -11.12 -1.76 4.00
N GLN A 250 -11.85 -2.41 3.09
CA GLN A 250 -11.57 -2.43 1.68
C GLN A 250 -12.82 -2.12 0.83
N PRO A 251 -13.15 -0.84 0.60
CA PRO A 251 -14.37 -0.46 -0.11
C PRO A 251 -14.46 -1.07 -1.51
N SER A 252 -13.31 -1.29 -2.17
CA SER A 252 -13.30 -1.87 -3.50
C SER A 252 -13.75 -3.35 -3.53
N GLY A 253 -13.74 -4.05 -2.39
CA GLY A 253 -13.98 -5.49 -2.25
C GLY A 253 -12.78 -6.36 -2.66
N GLY A 254 -11.60 -5.76 -2.84
CA GLY A 254 -10.40 -6.44 -3.30
C GLY A 254 -9.18 -5.52 -3.36
N LEU A 255 -8.17 -5.89 -4.12
CA LEU A 255 -6.96 -5.09 -4.31
C LEU A 255 -6.72 -4.83 -5.78
N THR A 256 -6.48 -3.58 -6.13
CA THR A 256 -5.79 -3.22 -7.35
C THR A 256 -4.31 -3.39 -7.12
N VAL A 257 -3.71 -4.30 -7.87
CA VAL A 257 -2.29 -4.61 -7.79
C VAL A 257 -1.60 -4.06 -9.03
N GLY A 258 -0.59 -3.23 -8.81
CA GLY A 258 0.40 -2.86 -9.80
C GLY A 258 1.56 -3.83 -9.73
N ARG A 259 1.96 -4.38 -10.88
CA ARG A 259 2.96 -5.46 -10.96
C ARG A 259 4.32 -4.93 -11.35
N ALA A 260 5.35 -5.73 -11.09
CA ALA A 260 6.74 -5.42 -11.42
C ALA A 260 6.98 -5.26 -12.94
N ASP A 261 6.22 -5.98 -13.76
CA ASP A 261 6.23 -5.84 -15.24
C ASP A 261 5.51 -4.57 -15.76
N GLY A 262 5.11 -3.67 -14.86
CA GLY A 262 4.38 -2.45 -15.20
C GLY A 262 2.88 -2.66 -15.46
N SER A 263 2.36 -3.88 -15.48
CA SER A 263 0.91 -4.17 -15.60
C SER A 263 0.15 -3.84 -14.31
N ALA A 264 -1.17 -3.75 -14.39
CA ALA A 264 -2.01 -3.65 -13.19
C ALA A 264 -3.29 -4.47 -13.36
N LYS A 265 -3.79 -5.02 -12.24
CA LYS A 265 -4.96 -5.87 -12.23
C LYS A 265 -5.73 -5.72 -10.92
N PHE A 266 -7.05 -5.64 -11.01
CA PHE A 266 -7.92 -5.78 -9.86
C PHE A 266 -8.13 -7.26 -9.50
N MET A 267 -8.00 -7.58 -8.23
CA MET A 267 -8.18 -8.91 -7.66
C MET A 267 -9.17 -8.86 -6.52
N LYS A 268 -10.23 -9.69 -6.58
CA LYS A 268 -11.21 -9.82 -5.50
C LYS A 268 -10.53 -10.33 -4.23
N ALA A 269 -10.97 -9.89 -3.06
CA ALA A 269 -10.41 -10.31 -1.77
C ALA A 269 -10.28 -11.84 -1.65
N GLY A 270 -11.35 -12.59 -1.99
CA GLY A 270 -11.33 -14.05 -1.97
C GLY A 270 -10.30 -14.69 -2.91
N ALA A 271 -9.97 -14.05 -4.03
CA ALA A 271 -8.94 -14.55 -4.95
C ALA A 271 -7.53 -14.31 -4.42
N VAL A 272 -7.30 -13.18 -3.74
CA VAL A 272 -6.03 -12.90 -3.04
C VAL A 272 -5.80 -13.95 -1.96
N ILE A 273 -6.82 -14.23 -1.13
CA ILE A 273 -6.73 -15.19 -0.03
C ILE A 273 -6.55 -16.62 -0.54
N ALA A 274 -7.27 -17.01 -1.59
CA ALA A 274 -7.14 -18.33 -2.20
C ALA A 274 -5.77 -18.54 -2.87
N GLY A 275 -5.17 -17.46 -3.39
CA GLY A 275 -3.82 -17.46 -3.95
C GLY A 275 -2.70 -17.40 -2.90
N SER A 276 -3.01 -17.00 -1.67
CA SER A 276 -2.03 -16.94 -0.59
C SER A 276 -1.87 -18.28 0.13
N PRO A 277 -0.63 -18.71 0.45
CA PRO A 277 -0.35 -19.88 1.28
C PRO A 277 -0.76 -19.69 2.73
N PRO A 278 -1.10 -20.75 3.46
CA PRO A 278 -1.05 -20.72 4.92
C PRO A 278 0.32 -20.28 5.43
N GLY A 279 0.38 -19.57 6.56
CA GLY A 279 1.65 -19.12 7.15
C GLY A 279 2.65 -20.25 7.42
N SER A 280 2.17 -21.46 7.72
CA SER A 280 2.99 -22.67 7.91
C SER A 280 3.65 -23.21 6.63
N GLU A 281 3.06 -22.90 5.46
CA GLU A 281 3.62 -23.26 4.16
C GLU A 281 4.57 -22.18 3.65
N TYR A 282 4.22 -20.91 3.92
CA TYR A 282 5.04 -19.74 3.61
C TYR A 282 6.39 -19.76 4.33
N ILE A 283 6.44 -20.31 5.55
CA ILE A 283 7.64 -20.36 6.40
C ILE A 283 7.92 -21.82 6.76
N SER A 284 8.91 -22.42 6.10
CA SER A 284 9.24 -23.84 6.30
C SER A 284 9.95 -24.07 7.65
N GLY A 285 9.41 -24.97 8.47
CA GLY A 285 10.04 -25.42 9.72
C GLY A 285 10.16 -24.34 10.79
N GLY A 286 9.32 -23.30 10.71
CA GLY A 286 9.41 -22.10 11.51
C GLY A 286 8.10 -21.70 12.20
N SER A 287 8.16 -20.63 12.99
CA SER A 287 7.00 -20.04 13.66
C SER A 287 7.00 -18.52 13.52
N ILE A 288 5.81 -17.93 13.54
CA ILE A 288 5.59 -16.48 13.50
C ILE A 288 5.68 -15.98 14.95
N SER A 289 6.67 -15.16 15.27
CA SER A 289 6.99 -14.83 16.67
C SER A 289 6.10 -13.74 17.28
N GLN A 290 5.16 -13.18 16.51
CA GLN A 290 4.17 -12.17 16.92
C GLN A 290 2.83 -12.50 16.28
N ASP A 291 1.74 -11.90 16.80
CA ASP A 291 0.39 -11.97 16.24
C ASP A 291 0.43 -11.94 14.70
N THR A 292 0.06 -13.06 14.06
CA THR A 292 0.15 -13.28 12.60
C THR A 292 -0.56 -12.18 11.81
N CYS A 293 -1.50 -11.53 12.47
CA CYS A 293 -2.44 -10.53 12.01
C CYS A 293 -1.96 -9.09 12.27
N TYR A 294 -0.97 -8.91 13.15
CA TYR A 294 -0.42 -7.62 13.56
C TYR A 294 -1.51 -6.62 13.95
N VAL A 295 -2.26 -6.93 15.00
CA VAL A 295 -3.43 -6.15 15.44
C VAL A 295 -3.01 -4.88 16.22
N GLY A 296 -1.81 -4.87 16.81
CA GLY A 296 -1.37 -3.83 17.76
C GLY A 296 -0.41 -2.74 17.25
N ASP A 297 0.18 -2.86 16.06
CA ASP A 297 1.12 -1.85 15.53
C ASP A 297 0.74 -1.46 14.09
N PRO A 298 0.16 -0.27 13.88
CA PRO A 298 -0.24 0.21 12.56
C PRO A 298 0.93 0.75 11.72
N LEU A 299 2.15 0.78 12.24
CA LEU A 299 3.18 1.68 11.73
C LEU A 299 4.47 0.99 11.24
N PHE A 300 5.10 0.06 11.96
CA PHE A 300 6.48 -0.30 11.55
C PHE A 300 7.03 -1.66 11.94
N ALA A 301 6.32 -2.48 12.70
CA ALA A 301 6.87 -3.76 13.12
C ALA A 301 6.83 -4.77 11.96
N GLY A 302 7.97 -4.92 11.28
CA GLY A 302 8.22 -6.07 10.41
C GLY A 302 7.93 -7.35 11.18
N ALA A 303 7.14 -8.23 10.57
CA ALA A 303 6.89 -9.53 11.17
C ALA A 303 8.19 -10.31 11.28
N ARG A 304 8.49 -10.73 12.52
CA ARG A 304 9.63 -11.59 12.81
C ARG A 304 9.19 -13.03 12.63
N TYR A 305 9.87 -13.70 11.74
CA TYR A 305 9.73 -15.12 11.52
C TYR A 305 10.95 -15.82 12.09
N SER A 306 10.71 -16.90 12.83
CA SER A 306 11.73 -17.92 13.02
C SER A 306 11.58 -18.90 11.86
N GLY A 307 12.64 -19.23 11.13
CA GLY A 307 12.61 -20.14 9.98
C GLY A 307 12.85 -19.46 8.64
N THR A 308 12.74 -20.22 7.55
CA THR A 308 13.08 -19.75 6.19
C THR A 308 11.81 -19.52 5.37
N VAL A 309 11.73 -18.41 4.64
CA VAL A 309 10.65 -18.18 3.66
C VAL A 309 10.80 -19.20 2.54
N ASN A 310 9.73 -19.92 2.25
CA ASN A 310 9.70 -20.87 1.17
C ASN A 310 9.57 -20.14 -0.17
N THR A 311 10.69 -19.91 -0.84
CA THR A 311 10.75 -19.22 -2.14
C THR A 311 10.44 -20.15 -3.32
N SER A 312 10.31 -21.46 -3.10
CA SER A 312 10.05 -22.45 -4.14
C SER A 312 8.57 -22.57 -4.50
N ILE A 313 7.67 -21.94 -3.74
CA ILE A 313 6.24 -22.04 -3.99
C ILE A 313 5.78 -20.87 -4.84
N ASN A 314 5.02 -21.20 -5.88
CA ASN A 314 4.46 -20.22 -6.81
C ASN A 314 3.27 -19.52 -6.16
N TYR A 315 3.55 -18.41 -5.47
CA TYR A 315 2.50 -17.60 -4.88
C TYR A 315 2.09 -16.47 -5.83
N PRO A 316 0.86 -16.51 -6.39
CA PRO A 316 0.36 -15.38 -7.16
C PRO A 316 0.41 -14.13 -6.28
N LEU A 317 0.86 -13.02 -6.86
CA LEU A 317 1.05 -11.70 -6.23
C LEU A 317 2.42 -11.44 -5.60
N TRP A 318 3.20 -12.44 -5.20
CA TRP A 318 4.35 -12.16 -4.34
C TRP A 318 5.69 -12.22 -5.06
N GLY A 319 5.69 -12.68 -6.31
CA GLY A 319 6.93 -12.85 -7.08
C GLY A 319 7.83 -13.93 -6.47
N LEU A 320 7.23 -14.92 -5.82
CA LEU A 320 7.89 -16.09 -5.25
C LEU A 320 7.61 -17.30 -6.16
N GLY A 321 8.55 -18.26 -6.21
CA GLY A 321 8.55 -19.41 -7.10
C GLY A 321 9.51 -19.26 -8.28
N GLN A 322 10.31 -20.29 -8.57
CA GLN A 322 11.05 -20.45 -9.83
C GLN A 322 10.14 -21.02 -10.92
#